data_AF-A0A318ULY5-F1
#
_entry.id   AF-A0A318ULY5-F1
#
_cell.length_a   1.000
_cell.length_b   1.000
_cell.length_c   1.000
_cell.angle_alpha   90.00
_cell.angle_beta   90.00
_cell.angle_gamma   90.00
#
_symmetry.space_group_name_H-M   'P 1'
#
loop_
_entity.id
_entity.type
_entity.pdbx_description
1 polymer ?
#
loop_
_entity_poly.entity_id
_entity_poly.type
_entity_poly.pdbx_seq_one_letter_code
_entity_poly.pdbx_strand_id
1 'polypeptide(L)'
;QVLRTSLGVDYTTASQWKFTLEGIYTKNIKDVLFQQLNVQDNPTYYAYDTKHQQPVYSGTVDPRFSNTYLLSNTSKGYRYSLTGSISKSIADVLQASVSYTYGASKDLSNGVRNSMESNWQLNQSLVPNNPALANSNFDIRNRIVSSISYNKLWQKAGRTNVSLFFSAQSGSPFTYGIVNNSVQGLPQQVSLAYIPKREEAVRFFKDRVSGGQTITAAQQAQAFNELIDGNKYLSSRRGDFTERNKGRTPWNVQADLHVSHDIFVNAGGKQFFTITADVMNLTNLLNKNWGIQYFSPNTFNSTSSVGLTPTLFPPQQNAGGYPVYEFTSPGKPYSIDYYGSRTQLQLGARYTF
;
A
#
# COMPACT_ATOMS: atom_id res chain seq x y z
N GLN A 1 -15.31 -7.77 15.55
CA GLN A 1 -16.02 -9.02 15.17
C GLN A 1 -16.29 -9.02 13.67
N VAL A 2 -16.14 -10.19 13.03
CA VAL A 2 -16.32 -10.34 11.57
C VAL A 2 -17.14 -11.59 11.24
N LEU A 3 -17.88 -11.55 10.13
CA LEU A 3 -18.45 -12.71 9.46
C LEU A 3 -17.50 -13.13 8.33
N ARG A 4 -17.12 -14.40 8.26
CA ARG A 4 -16.31 -14.94 7.17
C ARG A 4 -17.00 -16.14 6.54
N THR A 5 -17.07 -16.16 5.22
CA THR A 5 -17.58 -17.27 4.42
C THR A 5 -16.55 -17.62 3.35
N SER A 6 -16.44 -18.90 3.03
CA SER A 6 -15.56 -19.40 1.98
C SER A 6 -16.25 -20.51 1.21
N LEU A 7 -15.96 -20.59 -0.10
CA LEU A 7 -16.39 -21.67 -0.98
C LEU A 7 -15.21 -22.04 -1.87
N GLY A 8 -14.91 -23.34 -1.94
CA GLY A 8 -13.83 -23.87 -2.77
C GLY A 8 -14.33 -25.07 -3.59
N VAL A 9 -13.81 -25.19 -4.80
CA VAL A 9 -14.00 -26.36 -5.66
C VAL A 9 -12.63 -26.85 -6.11
N ASP A 10 -12.38 -28.14 -5.87
CA ASP A 10 -11.20 -28.85 -6.35
C ASP A 10 -11.62 -29.85 -7.44
N TYR A 11 -10.86 -29.90 -8.53
CA TYR A 11 -11.04 -30.89 -9.59
C TYR A 11 -9.70 -31.50 -9.99
N THR A 12 -9.61 -32.82 -9.89
CA THR A 12 -8.41 -33.57 -10.28
C THR A 12 -8.73 -34.43 -11.49
N THR A 13 -7.97 -34.25 -12.57
CA THR A 13 -8.09 -35.07 -13.78
C THR A 13 -7.43 -36.43 -13.61
N ALA A 14 -7.82 -37.42 -14.43
CA ALA A 14 -7.12 -38.71 -14.50
C ALA A 14 -5.61 -38.56 -14.81
N SER A 15 -5.26 -37.54 -15.59
CA SER A 15 -3.89 -37.15 -15.88
C SER A 15 -3.17 -36.39 -14.75
N GLN A 16 -3.70 -36.38 -13.51
CA GLN A 16 -3.08 -35.76 -12.32
C GLN A 16 -2.86 -34.24 -12.41
N TRP A 17 -3.62 -33.53 -13.26
CA TRP A 17 -3.77 -32.08 -13.12
C TRP A 17 -4.79 -31.79 -12.02
N LYS A 18 -4.44 -30.89 -11.11
CA LYS A 18 -5.35 -30.37 -10.08
C LYS A 18 -5.68 -28.92 -10.38
N PHE A 19 -6.97 -28.62 -10.41
CA PHE A 19 -7.52 -27.28 -10.56
C PHE A 19 -8.25 -26.93 -9.26
N THR A 20 -8.00 -25.74 -8.73
CA THR A 20 -8.72 -25.22 -7.55
C THR A 20 -9.28 -23.84 -7.86
N LEU A 21 -10.52 -23.61 -7.47
CA LEU A 21 -11.13 -22.29 -7.43
C LEU A 21 -11.66 -22.03 -6.02
N GLU A 22 -11.17 -21.00 -5.35
CA GLU A 22 -11.58 -20.63 -3.99
C GLU A 22 -12.01 -19.16 -3.93
N GLY A 23 -13.16 -18.90 -3.32
CA GLY A 23 -13.63 -17.57 -2.96
C GLY A 23 -13.74 -17.43 -1.46
N ILE A 24 -13.20 -16.33 -0.90
CA ILE A 24 -13.37 -15.97 0.50
C ILE A 24 -13.96 -14.57 0.58
N TYR A 25 -14.98 -14.39 1.42
CA TYR A 25 -15.57 -13.11 1.75
C TYR A 25 -15.54 -12.89 3.26
N THR A 26 -15.17 -11.70 3.72
CA THR A 26 -15.22 -11.31 5.13
C THR A 26 -15.89 -9.94 5.25
N LYS A 27 -16.88 -9.82 6.12
CA LYS A 27 -17.63 -8.59 6.42
C LYS A 27 -17.43 -8.20 7.88
N ASN A 28 -17.26 -6.91 8.14
CA ASN A 28 -17.23 -6.40 9.50
C ASN A 28 -18.64 -6.44 10.12
N ILE A 29 -18.77 -7.04 11.30
CA ILE A 29 -19.99 -6.99 12.12
C ILE A 29 -19.88 -5.84 13.12
N LYS A 30 -18.75 -5.80 13.84
CA LYS A 30 -18.39 -4.72 14.76
C LYS A 30 -16.91 -4.41 14.55
N ASP A 31 -16.65 -3.23 14.06
CA ASP A 31 -15.33 -2.61 13.94
C ASP A 31 -15.34 -1.25 14.66
N VAL A 32 -14.17 -0.69 14.95
CA VAL A 32 -14.06 0.54 15.74
C VAL A 32 -14.14 1.77 14.82
N LEU A 33 -14.99 2.72 15.19
CA LEU A 33 -15.02 4.06 14.64
C LEU A 33 -14.48 5.03 15.68
N PHE A 34 -13.56 5.90 15.25
CA PHE A 34 -12.96 6.93 16.08
C PHE A 34 -13.58 8.28 15.74
N GLN A 35 -13.99 9.04 16.75
CA GLN A 35 -14.52 10.39 16.60
C GLN A 35 -13.90 11.31 17.64
N GLN A 36 -13.63 12.56 17.26
CA GLN A 36 -13.19 13.62 18.15
C GLN A 36 -14.40 14.50 18.49
N LEU A 37 -14.83 14.48 19.74
CA LEU A 37 -16.01 15.21 20.21
C LEU A 37 -15.73 16.66 20.59
N ASN A 38 -14.49 17.01 20.93
CA ASN A 38 -14.15 18.37 21.36
C ASN A 38 -13.89 19.32 20.18
N VAL A 39 -14.73 19.27 19.15
CA VAL A 39 -14.66 20.09 17.94
C VAL A 39 -15.98 20.81 17.78
N GLN A 40 -15.94 22.13 17.65
CA GLN A 40 -17.14 22.92 17.44
C GLN A 40 -17.73 22.65 16.06
N ASP A 41 -18.98 22.18 16.01
CA ASP A 41 -19.68 21.81 14.77
C ASP A 41 -20.37 23.02 14.12
N ASN A 42 -19.55 23.99 13.69
CA ASN A 42 -19.95 25.13 12.87
C ASN A 42 -18.89 25.37 11.78
N PRO A 43 -18.73 24.44 10.83
CA PRO A 43 -17.64 24.49 9.89
C PRO A 43 -17.85 25.57 8.81
N THR A 44 -16.74 26.03 8.27
CA THR A 44 -16.67 26.83 7.05
C THR A 44 -16.07 25.99 5.92
N TYR A 45 -16.07 26.52 4.69
CA TYR A 45 -15.51 25.83 3.52
C TYR A 45 -14.66 26.82 2.72
N TYR A 46 -13.56 26.32 2.14
CA TYR A 46 -12.79 27.12 1.20
C TYR A 46 -13.54 27.29 -0.12
N ALA A 47 -13.30 28.40 -0.82
CA ALA A 47 -14.04 28.74 -2.03
C ALA A 47 -13.90 27.73 -3.18
N TYR A 48 -12.82 26.96 -3.22
CA TYR A 48 -12.64 25.90 -4.23
C TYR A 48 -13.56 24.68 -3.98
N ASP A 49 -13.97 24.45 -2.73
CA ASP A 49 -14.80 23.32 -2.34
C ASP A 49 -16.29 23.63 -2.54
N THR A 50 -16.67 23.84 -3.80
CA THR A 50 -18.06 24.19 -4.20
C THR A 50 -19.10 23.14 -3.81
N LYS A 51 -18.68 21.93 -3.46
CA LYS A 51 -19.55 20.81 -3.04
C LYS A 51 -19.56 20.61 -1.52
N HIS A 52 -18.86 21.45 -0.76
CA HIS A 52 -18.77 21.41 0.70
C HIS A 52 -18.39 20.01 1.25
N GLN A 53 -17.39 19.38 0.63
CA GLN A 53 -16.95 18.03 0.98
C GLN A 53 -15.91 18.00 2.12
N GLN A 54 -15.07 19.04 2.24
CA GLN A 54 -14.00 19.16 3.21
C GLN A 54 -14.24 20.36 4.16
N PRO A 55 -14.97 20.15 5.27
CA PRO A 55 -15.22 21.20 6.25
C PRO A 55 -13.94 21.68 6.94
N VAL A 56 -13.87 22.97 7.24
CA VAL A 56 -12.85 23.64 8.03
C VAL A 56 -13.46 24.07 9.36
N TYR A 57 -12.92 23.54 10.45
CA TYR A 57 -13.40 23.75 11.79
C TYR A 57 -12.60 24.84 12.50
N SER A 58 -13.24 25.51 13.46
CA SER A 58 -12.60 26.51 14.31
C SER A 58 -13.11 26.36 15.74
N GLY A 59 -12.19 26.34 16.70
CA GLY A 59 -12.52 26.27 18.12
C GLY A 59 -12.79 24.86 18.63
N THR A 60 -12.86 24.76 19.96
CA THR A 60 -13.22 23.55 20.70
C THR A 60 -14.58 23.77 21.36
N VAL A 61 -15.28 22.68 21.69
CA VAL A 61 -16.55 22.76 22.43
C VAL A 61 -16.29 23.19 23.87
N ASP A 62 -15.24 22.64 24.50
CA ASP A 62 -14.82 22.95 25.86
C ASP A 62 -13.29 23.12 25.92
N PRO A 63 -12.78 24.31 26.27
CA PRO A 63 -11.35 24.57 26.32
C PRO A 63 -10.62 23.85 27.45
N ARG A 64 -11.33 23.27 28.43
CA ARG A 64 -10.72 22.50 29.53
C ARG A 64 -10.17 21.14 29.07
N PHE A 65 -10.67 20.62 27.95
CA PHE A 65 -10.20 19.38 27.37
C PHE A 65 -9.31 19.70 26.16
N SER A 66 -8.12 19.11 26.08
CA SER A 66 -7.31 19.22 24.85
C SER A 66 -7.96 18.46 23.70
N ASN A 67 -8.49 17.26 23.98
CA ASN A 67 -9.07 16.33 23.01
C ASN A 67 -10.01 15.35 23.75
N THR A 68 -11.11 14.93 23.11
CA THR A 68 -12.07 13.94 23.66
C THR A 68 -12.47 12.92 22.59
N TYR A 69 -11.89 11.72 22.64
CA TYR A 69 -12.15 10.70 21.64
C TYR A 69 -13.30 9.74 22.04
N LEU A 70 -14.30 9.59 21.18
CA LEU A 70 -15.35 8.59 21.27
C LEU A 70 -15.01 7.39 20.40
N LEU A 71 -15.08 6.20 20.99
CA LEU A 71 -14.98 4.93 20.28
C LEU A 71 -16.36 4.32 20.19
N SER A 72 -16.84 4.15 18.96
CA SER A 72 -18.12 3.54 18.66
C SER A 72 -17.96 2.35 17.71
N ASN A 73 -19.04 1.60 17.50
CA ASN A 73 -19.03 0.44 16.62
C ASN A 73 -19.55 0.80 15.22
N THR A 74 -18.93 0.24 14.19
CA THR A 74 -19.39 0.28 12.80
C THR A 74 -19.43 -1.12 12.18
N SER A 75 -20.35 -1.34 11.25
CA SER A 75 -20.42 -2.56 10.42
C SER A 75 -19.90 -2.34 9.00
N LYS A 76 -19.35 -1.16 8.71
CA LYS A 76 -18.73 -0.84 7.42
C LYS A 76 -17.35 -1.50 7.34
N GLY A 77 -16.97 -1.88 6.12
CA GLY A 77 -15.73 -2.61 5.85
C GLY A 77 -15.98 -4.05 5.44
N TYR A 78 -15.18 -4.50 4.48
CA TYR A 78 -15.23 -5.87 3.97
C TYR A 78 -13.94 -6.17 3.22
N ARG A 79 -13.65 -7.47 3.06
CA ARG A 79 -12.62 -7.95 2.16
C ARG A 79 -13.08 -9.20 1.42
N TYR A 80 -12.56 -9.40 0.21
CA TYR A 80 -12.73 -10.64 -0.52
C TYR A 80 -11.46 -11.02 -1.25
N SER A 81 -11.33 -12.31 -1.54
CA SER A 81 -10.32 -12.86 -2.44
C SER A 81 -10.92 -13.97 -3.27
N LEU A 82 -10.59 -13.99 -4.55
CA LEU A 82 -10.88 -15.06 -5.48
C LEU A 82 -9.55 -15.61 -5.98
N THR A 83 -9.31 -16.89 -5.76
CA THR A 83 -8.07 -17.58 -6.11
C THR A 83 -8.36 -18.71 -7.07
N GLY A 84 -7.72 -18.68 -8.22
CA GLY A 84 -7.64 -19.81 -9.13
C GLY A 84 -6.23 -20.40 -9.09
N SER A 85 -6.11 -21.72 -9.00
CA SER A 85 -4.82 -22.41 -9.07
C SER A 85 -4.85 -23.64 -9.95
N ILE A 86 -3.69 -23.93 -10.52
CA ILE A 86 -3.43 -25.11 -11.33
C ILE A 86 -2.14 -25.72 -10.80
N SER A 87 -2.13 -27.02 -10.55
CA SER A 87 -0.93 -27.76 -10.23
C SER A 87 -0.86 -29.10 -10.95
N LYS A 88 0.38 -29.56 -11.16
CA LYS A 88 0.68 -30.80 -11.84
C LYS A 88 1.87 -31.45 -11.17
N SER A 89 1.71 -32.73 -10.84
CA SER A 89 2.79 -33.60 -10.42
C SER A 89 2.99 -34.70 -11.47
N ILE A 90 4.24 -34.97 -11.84
CA ILE A 90 4.65 -36.04 -12.75
C ILE A 90 5.62 -36.94 -11.97
N ALA A 91 5.07 -38.01 -11.40
CA ALA A 91 5.76 -38.88 -10.47
C ALA A 91 6.47 -38.06 -9.37
N ASP A 92 7.62 -38.54 -8.91
CA ASP A 92 8.48 -37.82 -7.97
C ASP A 92 9.48 -36.88 -8.65
N VAL A 93 9.34 -36.65 -9.96
CA VAL A 93 10.34 -35.95 -10.79
C VAL A 93 10.02 -34.48 -10.97
N LEU A 94 8.78 -34.13 -11.35
CA LEU A 94 8.41 -32.74 -11.62
C LEU A 94 7.15 -32.37 -10.85
N GLN A 95 7.20 -31.25 -10.14
CA GLN A 95 6.06 -30.65 -9.46
C GLN A 95 5.99 -29.18 -9.88
N ALA A 96 4.86 -28.76 -10.42
CA ALA A 96 4.65 -27.39 -10.84
C ALA A 96 3.30 -26.88 -10.36
N SER A 97 3.24 -25.61 -9.96
CA SER A 97 2.00 -24.94 -9.60
C SER A 97 2.02 -23.47 -9.99
N VAL A 98 0.83 -22.93 -10.27
CA VAL A 98 0.58 -21.50 -10.44
C VAL A 98 -0.76 -21.15 -9.82
N SER A 99 -0.80 -20.05 -9.10
CA SER A 99 -2.00 -19.51 -8.46
C SER A 99 -2.09 -18.02 -8.74
N TYR A 100 -3.29 -17.56 -9.07
CA TYR A 100 -3.62 -16.16 -9.18
C TYR A 100 -4.73 -15.82 -8.20
N THR A 101 -4.51 -14.80 -7.38
CA THR A 101 -5.46 -14.26 -6.42
C THR A 101 -5.81 -12.83 -6.79
N TYR A 102 -7.10 -12.58 -7.00
CA TYR A 102 -7.68 -11.25 -7.11
C TYR A 102 -8.40 -10.90 -5.82
N GLY A 103 -8.05 -9.78 -5.18
CA GLY A 103 -8.58 -9.40 -3.87
C GLY A 103 -9.02 -7.95 -3.79
N ALA A 104 -9.90 -7.65 -2.83
CA ALA A 104 -10.18 -6.29 -2.42
C ALA A 104 -10.35 -6.23 -0.91
N SER A 105 -9.83 -5.18 -0.27
CA SER A 105 -10.11 -4.87 1.13
C SER A 105 -10.50 -3.41 1.29
N LYS A 106 -11.57 -3.13 2.02
CA LYS A 106 -12.03 -1.79 2.35
C LYS A 106 -12.31 -1.63 3.84
N ASP A 107 -11.94 -0.48 4.38
CA ASP A 107 -12.13 -0.09 5.79
C ASP A 107 -12.45 1.41 5.93
N LEU A 108 -12.97 1.81 7.09
CA LEU A 108 -13.19 3.23 7.44
C LEU A 108 -11.92 3.86 8.04
N SER A 109 -11.19 3.07 8.81
CA SER A 109 -9.89 3.37 9.41
C SER A 109 -9.12 2.06 9.44
N ASN A 110 -7.80 2.12 9.30
CA ASN A 110 -6.98 0.91 9.23
C ASN A 110 -6.57 0.35 10.60
N GLY A 111 -6.84 1.05 11.71
CA GLY A 111 -6.68 0.50 13.06
C GLY A 111 -5.24 0.12 13.45
N VAL A 112 -4.22 0.60 12.71
CA VAL A 112 -2.82 0.19 12.87
C VAL A 112 -2.05 0.97 13.94
N ARG A 113 -2.74 1.88 14.65
CA ARG A 113 -2.11 2.75 15.67
C ARG A 113 -2.54 2.33 17.07
N ASN A 114 -1.67 2.58 18.04
CA ASN A 114 -1.90 2.18 19.43
C ASN A 114 -2.86 3.12 20.17
N SER A 115 -2.86 4.42 19.86
CA SER A 115 -3.74 5.40 20.51
C SER A 115 -4.95 5.73 19.65
N MET A 116 -6.06 6.06 20.32
CA MET A 116 -7.29 6.55 19.70
C MET A 116 -7.03 7.82 18.90
N GLU A 117 -6.22 8.71 19.47
CA GLU A 117 -5.76 9.95 18.84
C GLU A 117 -5.06 9.68 17.50
N SER A 118 -4.04 8.83 17.48
CA SER A 118 -3.30 8.57 16.24
C SER A 118 -4.15 7.86 15.19
N ASN A 119 -5.08 6.99 15.58
CA ASN A 119 -6.02 6.38 14.62
C ASN A 119 -6.95 7.40 13.98
N TRP A 120 -7.31 8.47 14.70
CA TRP A 120 -8.14 9.54 14.17
C TRP A 120 -7.33 10.56 13.35
N GLN A 121 -6.19 11.01 13.88
CA GLN A 121 -5.34 12.03 13.26
C GLN A 121 -4.67 11.58 11.98
N LEU A 122 -4.38 10.28 11.85
CA LEU A 122 -3.69 9.69 10.70
C LEU A 122 -4.63 8.95 9.75
N ASN A 123 -5.95 9.08 9.91
CA ASN A 123 -6.92 8.53 8.97
C ASN A 123 -7.24 9.55 7.88
N GLN A 124 -6.92 9.24 6.62
CA GLN A 124 -7.13 10.14 5.51
C GLN A 124 -8.63 10.22 5.17
N SER A 125 -9.25 11.37 5.46
CA SER A 125 -10.68 11.59 5.20
C SER A 125 -10.94 13.06 4.89
N LEU A 126 -11.99 13.33 4.12
CA LEU A 126 -12.53 14.69 3.96
C LEU A 126 -13.30 15.13 5.20
N VAL A 127 -13.96 14.19 5.89
CA VAL A 127 -14.68 14.41 7.14
C VAL A 127 -14.15 13.44 8.18
N PRO A 128 -13.25 13.86 9.08
CA PRO A 128 -12.54 12.94 9.99
C PRO A 128 -13.44 12.18 10.96
N ASN A 129 -14.51 12.83 11.44
CA ASN A 129 -15.52 12.21 12.31
C ASN A 129 -16.53 11.32 11.58
N ASN A 130 -16.54 11.33 10.24
CA ASN A 130 -17.41 10.50 9.41
C ASN A 130 -16.63 10.02 8.17
N PRO A 131 -15.59 9.18 8.35
CA PRO A 131 -14.78 8.72 7.24
C PRO A 131 -15.58 7.86 6.26
N ALA A 132 -15.34 8.09 4.98
CA ALA A 132 -15.91 7.29 3.91
C ALA A 132 -15.21 5.92 3.81
N LEU A 133 -15.93 4.94 3.26
CA LEU A 133 -15.37 3.61 3.02
C LEU A 133 -14.33 3.67 1.90
N ALA A 134 -13.08 3.36 2.22
CA ALA A 134 -11.95 3.45 1.30
C ALA A 134 -11.21 2.12 1.18
N ASN A 135 -10.27 2.02 0.24
CA ASN A 135 -9.37 0.87 0.18
C ASN A 135 -8.52 0.80 1.45
N SER A 136 -8.23 -0.41 1.93
CA SER A 136 -7.34 -0.62 3.07
C SER A 136 -5.88 -0.38 2.70
N ASN A 137 -5.03 -0.04 3.67
CA ASN A 137 -3.56 -0.01 3.48
C ASN A 137 -2.99 -1.40 3.13
N PHE A 138 -3.75 -2.46 3.45
CA PHE A 138 -3.39 -3.85 3.20
C PHE A 138 -4.11 -4.45 1.98
N ASP A 139 -4.64 -3.61 1.10
CA ASP A 139 -5.36 -4.04 -0.10
C ASP A 139 -4.40 -4.54 -1.20
N ILE A 140 -4.12 -5.86 -1.18
CA ILE A 140 -3.42 -6.56 -2.25
C ILE A 140 -4.43 -6.94 -3.33
N ARG A 141 -4.37 -6.25 -4.47
CA ARG A 141 -5.35 -6.37 -5.55
C ARG A 141 -5.11 -7.59 -6.43
N ASN A 142 -3.84 -7.84 -6.76
CA ASN A 142 -3.42 -8.94 -7.62
C ASN A 142 -2.21 -9.62 -7.00
N ARG A 143 -2.22 -10.96 -6.93
CA ARG A 143 -1.06 -11.75 -6.52
C ARG A 143 -0.96 -12.99 -7.38
N ILE A 144 0.23 -13.22 -7.93
CA ILE A 144 0.60 -14.43 -8.66
C ILE A 144 1.68 -15.12 -7.84
N VAL A 145 1.50 -16.42 -7.61
CA VAL A 145 2.51 -17.28 -7.00
C VAL A 145 2.66 -18.50 -7.89
N SER A 146 3.90 -18.86 -8.20
CA SER A 146 4.20 -20.07 -8.94
C SER A 146 5.40 -20.77 -8.34
N SER A 147 5.40 -22.09 -8.42
CA SER A 147 6.55 -22.91 -8.03
C SER A 147 6.78 -24.01 -9.06
N ILE A 148 8.05 -24.30 -9.33
CA ILE A 148 8.48 -25.42 -10.16
C ILE A 148 9.60 -26.12 -9.40
N SER A 149 9.46 -27.43 -9.18
CA SER A 149 10.45 -28.26 -8.50
C SER A 149 10.77 -29.46 -9.37
N TYR A 150 12.04 -29.67 -9.65
CA TYR A 150 12.56 -30.78 -10.43
C TYR A 150 13.53 -31.60 -9.59
N ASN A 151 13.22 -32.88 -9.45
CA ASN A 151 14.02 -33.87 -8.75
C ASN A 151 14.66 -34.82 -9.76
N LYS A 152 15.98 -34.95 -9.68
CA LYS A 152 16.75 -35.92 -10.45
C LYS A 152 17.47 -36.87 -9.51
N LEU A 153 17.10 -38.15 -9.57
CA LEU A 153 17.89 -39.23 -8.98
C LEU A 153 19.00 -39.64 -9.95
N TRP A 154 20.23 -39.62 -9.47
CA TRP A 154 21.41 -40.08 -10.18
C TRP A 154 21.81 -41.44 -9.63
N GLN A 155 21.93 -42.44 -10.51
CA GLN A 155 22.21 -43.82 -10.09
C GLN A 155 23.49 -43.96 -9.23
N LYS A 156 24.49 -43.11 -9.46
CA LYS A 156 25.79 -43.15 -8.75
C LYS A 156 26.17 -41.84 -8.05
N ALA A 157 25.33 -40.81 -8.15
CA ALA A 157 25.66 -39.46 -7.68
C ALA A 157 24.52 -38.85 -6.85
N GLY A 158 23.75 -39.68 -6.15
CA GLY A 158 22.75 -39.20 -5.20
C GLY A 158 21.51 -38.56 -5.85
N ARG A 159 20.95 -37.54 -5.21
CA ARG A 159 19.70 -36.89 -5.67
C ARG A 159 19.85 -35.37 -5.70
N THR A 160 19.50 -34.77 -6.83
CA THR A 160 19.45 -33.30 -6.97
C THR A 160 18.01 -32.83 -6.99
N ASN A 161 17.72 -31.77 -6.23
CA ASN A 161 16.49 -31.00 -6.35
C ASN A 161 16.83 -29.57 -6.81
N VAL A 162 16.08 -29.08 -7.77
CA VAL A 162 16.10 -27.67 -8.19
C VAL A 162 14.68 -27.15 -8.09
N SER A 163 14.48 -26.11 -7.28
CA SER A 163 13.18 -25.50 -7.06
C SER A 163 13.23 -24.01 -7.34
N LEU A 164 12.35 -23.53 -8.20
CA LEU A 164 12.14 -22.12 -8.51
C LEU A 164 10.80 -21.67 -7.92
N PHE A 165 10.83 -20.64 -7.09
CA PHE A 165 9.65 -19.96 -6.58
C PHE A 165 9.54 -18.60 -7.27
N PHE A 166 8.36 -18.25 -7.77
CA PHE A 166 8.08 -16.96 -8.38
C PHE A 166 6.91 -16.29 -7.67
N SER A 167 7.06 -15.01 -7.36
CA SER A 167 6.00 -14.19 -6.81
C SER A 167 5.91 -12.86 -7.54
N ALA A 168 4.70 -12.47 -7.89
CA ALA A 168 4.39 -11.14 -8.39
C ALA A 168 3.17 -10.60 -7.65
N GLN A 169 3.25 -9.39 -7.13
CA GLN A 169 2.14 -8.76 -6.43
C GLN A 169 1.95 -7.32 -6.88
N SER A 170 0.69 -6.91 -6.98
CA SER A 170 0.33 -5.51 -7.17
C SER A 170 0.93 -4.68 -6.04
N GLY A 171 1.42 -3.50 -6.38
CA GLY A 171 2.01 -2.60 -5.39
C GLY A 171 1.05 -2.19 -4.27
N SER A 172 1.66 -1.85 -3.14
CA SER A 172 0.96 -1.43 -1.93
C SER A 172 0.17 -0.15 -2.20
N PRO A 173 -1.07 -0.07 -1.71
CA PRO A 173 -1.87 1.14 -1.83
C PRO A 173 -1.31 2.27 -0.96
N PHE A 174 -1.48 3.50 -1.42
CA PHE A 174 -1.15 4.71 -0.66
C PHE A 174 -2.07 5.87 -1.06
N THR A 175 -2.07 6.91 -0.23
CA THR A 175 -2.87 8.12 -0.42
C THR A 175 -1.98 9.28 -0.83
N TYR A 176 -2.39 10.04 -1.84
CA TYR A 176 -1.82 11.37 -2.07
C TYR A 176 -2.55 12.37 -1.19
N GLY A 177 -1.82 13.18 -0.44
CA GLY A 177 -2.44 14.14 0.46
C GLY A 177 -1.46 15.17 0.98
N ILE A 178 -1.91 15.95 1.96
CA ILE A 178 -1.07 16.83 2.75
C ILE A 178 -0.65 16.05 3.99
N VAL A 179 0.62 16.18 4.37
CA VAL A 179 1.22 15.44 5.50
C VAL A 179 1.81 16.42 6.51
N ASN A 180 1.83 16.02 7.78
CA ASN A 180 2.36 16.80 8.89
C ASN A 180 1.76 18.21 9.02
N ASN A 181 0.52 18.38 8.57
CA ASN A 181 -0.19 19.65 8.66
C ASN A 181 -1.70 19.40 8.59
N SER A 182 -2.48 20.37 9.06
CA SER A 182 -3.94 20.37 9.01
C SER A 182 -4.44 21.41 8.03
N VAL A 183 -5.36 21.00 7.16
CA VAL A 183 -6.10 21.95 6.29
C VAL A 183 -7.49 22.28 6.80
N GLN A 184 -7.94 21.59 7.85
CA GLN A 184 -9.33 21.61 8.34
C GLN A 184 -9.46 22.19 9.75
N GLY A 185 -8.39 22.71 10.35
CA GLY A 185 -8.42 23.24 11.73
C GLY A 185 -8.61 22.19 12.81
N LEU A 186 -8.35 20.95 12.42
CA LEU A 186 -8.38 19.79 13.28
C LEU A 186 -6.95 19.34 13.59
N PRO A 187 -6.70 18.59 14.68
CA PRO A 187 -5.37 18.07 14.98
C PRO A 187 -4.95 16.92 14.04
N GLN A 188 -5.62 16.73 12.90
CA GLN A 188 -5.20 15.78 11.87
C GLN A 188 -3.78 16.07 11.39
N GLN A 189 -3.03 15.00 11.15
CA GLN A 189 -1.67 15.06 10.60
C GLN A 189 -1.61 14.66 9.13
N VAL A 190 -2.72 14.17 8.58
CA VAL A 190 -2.87 13.86 7.16
C VAL A 190 -4.23 14.31 6.68
N SER A 191 -4.28 14.84 5.46
CA SER A 191 -5.54 15.24 4.83
C SER A 191 -5.53 14.89 3.36
N LEU A 192 -6.71 14.58 2.83
CA LEU A 192 -6.91 14.50 1.39
C LEU A 192 -6.78 15.91 0.80
N ALA A 193 -6.19 15.99 -0.40
CA ALA A 193 -5.84 17.26 -1.03
C ALA A 193 -6.76 17.53 -2.21
N TYR A 194 -7.24 18.77 -2.35
CA TYR A 194 -7.91 19.20 -3.57
C TYR A 194 -6.89 19.36 -4.69
N ILE A 195 -7.19 18.82 -5.86
CA ILE A 195 -6.34 18.94 -7.05
C ILE A 195 -6.98 19.98 -7.97
N PRO A 196 -6.44 21.21 -8.05
CA PRO A 196 -7.09 22.30 -8.77
C PRO A 196 -7.07 22.10 -10.27
N LYS A 197 -7.96 22.77 -11.01
CA LYS A 197 -7.81 22.90 -12.47
C LYS A 197 -6.51 23.65 -12.80
N ARG A 198 -6.01 23.51 -14.03
CA ARG A 198 -4.68 24.03 -14.41
C ARG A 198 -4.58 25.54 -14.19
N GLU A 199 -5.58 26.25 -14.68
CA GLU A 199 -5.76 27.70 -14.58
C GLU A 199 -6.11 28.18 -13.17
N GLU A 200 -6.68 27.31 -12.35
CA GLU A 200 -7.05 27.59 -10.96
C GLU A 200 -5.83 27.54 -10.03
N ALA A 201 -4.84 26.69 -10.34
CA ALA A 201 -3.70 26.40 -9.47
C ALA A 201 -2.99 27.66 -8.95
N VAL A 202 -2.85 28.71 -9.75
CA VAL A 202 -2.19 29.96 -9.35
C VAL A 202 -2.85 30.64 -8.15
N ARG A 203 -4.15 30.42 -7.93
CA ARG A 203 -4.89 31.00 -6.79
C ARG A 203 -4.45 30.45 -5.43
N PHE A 204 -3.74 29.33 -5.42
CA PHE A 204 -3.27 28.66 -4.21
C PHE A 204 -1.87 29.11 -3.75
N PHE A 205 -1.22 30.02 -4.49
CA PHE A 205 0.17 30.41 -4.22
C PHE A 205 0.31 31.92 -4.08
N LYS A 206 1.37 32.33 -3.36
CA LYS A 206 1.90 33.69 -3.33
C LYS A 206 3.40 33.62 -3.58
N ASP A 207 3.98 34.75 -3.97
CA ASP A 207 5.43 34.87 -4.09
C ASP A 207 6.08 34.57 -2.73
N ARG A 208 7.14 33.75 -2.75
CA ARG A 208 7.92 33.40 -1.55
C ARG A 208 9.40 33.57 -1.81
N VAL A 209 10.17 33.77 -0.75
CA VAL A 209 11.64 33.85 -0.83
C VAL A 209 12.24 32.58 -0.25
N SER A 210 13.08 31.89 -1.02
CA SER A 210 13.80 30.69 -0.58
C SER A 210 15.26 30.80 -1.01
N GLY A 211 16.19 30.69 -0.07
CA GLY A 211 17.63 30.78 -0.36
C GLY A 211 18.06 32.11 -1.00
N GLY A 212 17.37 33.22 -0.69
CA GLY A 212 17.63 34.54 -1.27
C GLY A 212 17.06 34.76 -2.68
N GLN A 213 16.34 33.78 -3.24
CA GLN A 213 15.65 33.90 -4.53
C GLN A 213 14.15 34.00 -4.34
N THR A 214 13.51 34.92 -5.08
CA THR A 214 12.05 35.02 -5.15
C THR A 214 11.51 33.96 -6.11
N ILE A 215 10.64 33.09 -5.59
CA ILE A 215 9.86 32.11 -6.35
C ILE A 215 8.44 32.66 -6.47
N THR A 216 7.99 32.94 -7.69
CA THR A 216 6.68 33.56 -7.90
C THR A 216 5.54 32.56 -7.73
N ALA A 217 4.33 33.07 -7.48
CA ALA A 217 3.11 32.26 -7.44
C ALA A 217 2.90 31.47 -8.75
N ALA A 218 3.19 32.10 -9.90
CA ALA A 218 3.08 31.47 -11.22
C ALA A 218 4.07 30.31 -11.40
N GLN A 219 5.32 30.46 -10.93
CA GLN A 219 6.32 29.40 -10.96
C GLN A 219 5.90 28.19 -10.10
N GLN A 220 5.39 28.44 -8.90
CA GLN A 220 4.86 27.38 -8.03
C GLN A 220 3.67 26.66 -8.67
N ALA A 221 2.73 27.42 -9.23
CA ALA A 221 1.57 26.87 -9.91
C ALA A 221 1.95 26.02 -11.12
N GLN A 222 2.92 26.46 -11.92
CA GLN A 222 3.45 25.70 -13.04
C GLN A 222 4.07 24.39 -12.57
N ALA A 223 4.97 24.44 -11.57
CA ALA A 223 5.64 23.25 -11.06
C ALA A 223 4.66 22.25 -10.41
N PHE A 224 3.63 22.75 -9.71
CA PHE A 224 2.58 21.90 -9.18
C PHE A 224 1.72 21.27 -10.30
N ASN A 225 1.42 22.03 -11.35
CA ASN A 225 0.74 21.51 -12.53
C ASN A 225 1.54 20.41 -13.22
N GLU A 226 2.86 20.57 -13.37
CA GLU A 226 3.75 19.56 -13.93
C GLU A 226 3.75 18.27 -13.10
N LEU A 227 3.77 18.37 -11.76
CA LEU A 227 3.63 17.21 -10.87
C LEU A 227 2.31 16.46 -11.09
N ILE A 228 1.19 17.20 -11.18
CA ILE A 228 -0.14 16.62 -11.37
C ILE A 228 -0.24 15.95 -12.74
N ASP A 229 0.22 16.63 -13.80
CA ASP A 229 0.11 16.13 -15.18
C ASP A 229 1.01 14.90 -15.42
N GLY A 230 2.17 14.85 -14.76
CA GLY A 230 3.07 13.70 -14.77
C GLY A 230 2.53 12.46 -14.05
N ASN A 231 1.39 12.58 -13.36
CA ASN A 231 0.79 11.49 -12.60
C ASN A 231 -0.64 11.19 -13.03
N LYS A 232 -0.87 10.01 -13.62
CA LYS A 232 -2.19 9.60 -14.12
C LYS A 232 -3.31 9.73 -13.09
N TYR A 233 -3.06 9.38 -11.83
CA TYR A 233 -4.06 9.48 -10.79
C TYR A 233 -4.36 10.94 -10.43
N LEU A 234 -3.34 11.76 -10.12
CA LEU A 234 -3.55 13.17 -9.78
C LEU A 234 -4.21 13.93 -10.95
N SER A 235 -3.76 13.72 -12.18
CA SER A 235 -4.35 14.31 -13.37
C SER A 235 -5.85 13.98 -13.49
N SER A 236 -6.26 12.75 -13.17
CA SER A 236 -7.67 12.35 -13.16
C SER A 236 -8.52 12.99 -12.06
N ARG A 237 -7.90 13.67 -11.07
CA ARG A 237 -8.58 14.32 -9.95
C ARG A 237 -8.68 15.84 -10.09
N ARG A 238 -8.29 16.44 -11.23
CA ARG A 238 -8.47 17.87 -11.49
C ARG A 238 -9.90 18.32 -11.22
N GLY A 239 -10.07 19.31 -10.34
CA GLY A 239 -11.36 19.81 -9.85
C GLY A 239 -12.01 18.97 -8.75
N ASP A 240 -11.27 18.04 -8.13
CA ASP A 240 -11.78 17.15 -7.08
C ASP A 240 -10.69 16.81 -6.04
N PHE A 241 -11.07 16.18 -4.95
CA PHE A 241 -10.15 15.78 -3.88
C PHE A 241 -9.44 14.48 -4.20
N THR A 242 -8.24 14.26 -3.66
CA THR A 242 -7.67 12.91 -3.63
C THR A 242 -8.56 11.98 -2.80
N GLU A 243 -8.57 10.71 -3.17
CA GLU A 243 -9.19 9.62 -2.43
C GLU A 243 -8.14 8.81 -1.67
N ARG A 244 -8.54 8.27 -0.51
CA ARG A 244 -7.72 7.39 0.31
C ARG A 244 -7.39 6.10 -0.43
N ASN A 245 -6.10 5.75 -0.47
CA ASN A 245 -5.55 4.48 -0.95
C ASN A 245 -5.90 4.13 -2.41
N LYS A 246 -5.93 5.14 -3.29
CA LYS A 246 -6.03 4.96 -4.74
C LYS A 246 -4.68 5.01 -5.47
N GLY A 247 -3.65 5.62 -4.87
CA GLY A 247 -2.28 5.49 -5.34
C GLY A 247 -1.77 4.06 -5.12
N ARG A 248 -0.86 3.59 -5.96
CA ARG A 248 -0.18 2.29 -5.79
C ARG A 248 1.29 2.40 -6.11
N THR A 249 2.11 1.72 -5.31
CA THR A 249 3.53 1.53 -5.68
C THR A 249 3.64 0.69 -6.96
N PRO A 250 4.81 0.63 -7.61
CA PRO A 250 5.06 -0.35 -8.65
C PRO A 250 4.84 -1.78 -8.12
N TRP A 251 4.69 -2.73 -9.04
CA TRP A 251 4.58 -4.14 -8.70
C TRP A 251 5.90 -4.65 -8.12
N ASN A 252 5.80 -5.52 -7.13
CA ASN A 252 6.94 -6.27 -6.62
C ASN A 252 6.94 -7.63 -7.31
N VAL A 253 8.03 -7.95 -8.00
CA VAL A 253 8.20 -9.19 -8.77
C VAL A 253 9.54 -9.79 -8.41
N GLN A 254 9.53 -11.04 -7.96
CA GLN A 254 10.72 -11.73 -7.46
C GLN A 254 10.67 -13.22 -7.82
N ALA A 255 11.83 -13.78 -8.14
CA ALA A 255 12.03 -15.23 -8.17
C ALA A 255 13.14 -15.64 -7.21
N ASP A 256 12.96 -16.78 -6.54
CA ASP A 256 13.92 -17.39 -5.63
C ASP A 256 14.26 -18.80 -6.13
N LEU A 257 15.54 -19.15 -6.09
CA LEU A 257 16.04 -20.44 -6.56
C LEU A 257 16.65 -21.21 -5.41
N HIS A 258 16.16 -22.42 -5.19
CA HIS A 258 16.74 -23.40 -4.29
C HIS A 258 17.37 -24.52 -5.10
N VAL A 259 18.62 -24.86 -4.79
CA VAL A 259 19.28 -26.06 -5.31
C VAL A 259 19.74 -26.88 -4.12
N SER A 260 19.40 -28.16 -4.10
CA SER A 260 19.95 -29.11 -3.14
C SER A 260 20.44 -30.38 -3.80
N HIS A 261 21.47 -30.97 -3.19
CA HIS A 261 22.07 -32.20 -3.65
C HIS A 261 22.34 -33.11 -2.44
N ASP A 262 21.66 -34.25 -2.41
CA ASP A 262 21.87 -35.33 -1.45
C ASP A 262 22.96 -36.26 -1.98
N ILE A 263 24.04 -36.42 -1.23
CA ILE A 263 25.11 -37.39 -1.46
C ILE A 263 24.84 -38.59 -0.56
N PHE A 264 24.48 -39.73 -1.15
CA PHE A 264 24.19 -40.96 -0.40
C PHE A 264 25.46 -41.59 0.15
N VAL A 265 25.47 -41.86 1.45
CA VAL A 265 26.61 -42.45 2.16
C VAL A 265 26.53 -43.99 2.16
N ASN A 266 25.32 -44.54 2.05
CA ASN A 266 25.09 -45.99 1.99
C ASN A 266 24.28 -46.40 0.76
N ALA A 267 24.44 -47.66 0.35
CA ALA A 267 23.75 -48.23 -0.80
C ALA A 267 22.20 -48.22 -0.66
N GLY A 268 21.69 -48.12 0.57
CA GLY A 268 20.26 -48.04 0.86
C GLY A 268 19.66 -46.63 0.79
N GLY A 269 20.46 -45.58 0.56
CA GLY A 269 20.00 -44.19 0.43
C GLY A 269 19.34 -43.60 1.69
N LYS A 270 19.49 -44.26 2.85
CA LYS A 270 18.89 -43.83 4.12
C LYS A 270 19.74 -42.78 4.84
N GLN A 271 21.06 -42.80 4.58
CA GLN A 271 22.02 -41.86 5.15
C GLN A 271 22.61 -41.00 4.06
N PHE A 272 22.55 -39.69 4.23
CA PHE A 272 22.99 -38.76 3.19
C PHE A 272 23.40 -37.39 3.72
N PHE A 273 24.35 -36.78 3.02
CA PHE A 273 24.71 -35.38 3.19
C PHE A 273 23.96 -34.54 2.16
N THR A 274 23.15 -33.59 2.61
CA THR A 274 22.52 -32.59 1.75
C THR A 274 23.38 -31.33 1.73
N ILE A 275 23.80 -30.89 0.55
CA ILE A 275 24.34 -29.55 0.31
C ILE A 275 23.25 -28.71 -0.34
N THR A 276 23.09 -27.47 0.10
CA THR A 276 22.05 -26.55 -0.36
C THR A 276 22.64 -25.20 -0.76
N ALA A 277 22.05 -24.60 -1.78
CA ALA A 277 22.29 -23.23 -2.20
C ALA A 277 20.95 -22.55 -2.50
N ASP A 278 20.63 -21.55 -1.71
CA ASP A 278 19.42 -20.73 -1.82
C ASP A 278 19.80 -19.35 -2.34
N VAL A 279 19.34 -19.01 -3.54
CA VAL A 279 19.49 -17.70 -4.18
C VAL A 279 18.16 -16.97 -4.06
N MET A 280 18.06 -16.11 -3.05
CA MET A 280 16.92 -15.22 -2.90
C MET A 280 17.07 -14.04 -3.86
N ASN A 281 15.98 -13.68 -4.53
CA ASN A 281 15.92 -12.61 -5.53
C ASN A 281 16.84 -12.85 -6.74
N LEU A 282 16.78 -14.07 -7.29
CA LEU A 282 17.40 -14.45 -8.57
C LEU A 282 17.08 -13.45 -9.69
N THR A 283 15.88 -12.86 -9.69
CA THR A 283 15.50 -11.81 -10.64
C THR A 283 16.47 -10.64 -10.66
N ASN A 284 16.92 -10.17 -9.48
CA ASN A 284 17.88 -9.08 -9.39
C ASN A 284 19.29 -9.52 -9.83
N LEU A 285 19.68 -10.78 -9.54
CA LEU A 285 20.94 -11.36 -10.02
C LEU A 285 21.02 -11.39 -11.54
N LEU A 286 19.90 -11.72 -12.21
CA LEU A 286 19.79 -11.75 -13.66
C LEU A 286 19.75 -10.34 -14.28
N ASN A 287 19.08 -9.38 -13.63
CA ASN A 287 19.03 -7.99 -14.07
C ASN A 287 18.90 -7.04 -12.87
N LYS A 288 19.85 -6.10 -12.74
CA LYS A 288 19.90 -5.11 -11.65
C LYS A 288 18.64 -4.24 -11.50
N ASN A 289 17.82 -4.13 -12.54
CA ASN A 289 16.58 -3.36 -12.55
C ASN A 289 15.34 -4.22 -12.21
N TRP A 290 15.48 -5.54 -12.06
CA TRP A 290 14.43 -6.46 -11.65
C TRP A 290 14.57 -6.81 -10.17
N GLY A 291 13.53 -7.41 -9.58
CA GLY A 291 13.58 -7.80 -8.17
C GLY A 291 13.52 -6.63 -7.18
N ILE A 292 13.23 -5.42 -7.66
CA ILE A 292 13.14 -4.23 -6.79
C ILE A 292 11.85 -4.30 -5.97
N GLN A 293 12.00 -4.19 -4.66
CA GLN A 293 10.91 -4.22 -3.70
C GLN A 293 10.51 -2.80 -3.33
N TYR A 294 9.27 -2.43 -3.67
CA TYR A 294 8.69 -1.14 -3.36
C TYR A 294 7.71 -1.24 -2.19
N PHE A 295 7.67 -0.19 -1.37
CA PHE A 295 6.70 -0.06 -0.28
C PHE A 295 6.29 1.40 -0.07
N SER A 296 5.13 1.59 0.56
CA SER A 296 4.70 2.91 1.04
C SER A 296 5.05 3.05 2.53
N PRO A 297 5.85 4.05 2.92
CA PRO A 297 6.18 4.26 4.33
C PRO A 297 4.95 4.47 5.20
N ASN A 298 4.97 3.87 6.38
CA ASN A 298 3.86 3.96 7.33
C ASN A 298 3.94 5.19 8.24
N THR A 299 4.92 6.10 8.08
CA THR A 299 5.08 7.29 8.95
C THR A 299 3.79 8.11 9.02
N PHE A 300 3.22 8.42 7.87
CA PHE A 300 1.94 9.13 7.74
C PHE A 300 0.82 8.21 7.26
N ASN A 301 0.81 6.98 7.75
CA ASN A 301 -0.23 5.99 7.47
C ASN A 301 -0.42 5.68 5.97
N SER A 302 0.70 5.53 5.25
CA SER A 302 0.73 5.39 3.79
C SER A 302 0.20 6.63 3.04
N THR A 303 0.40 7.83 3.59
CA THR A 303 0.20 9.10 2.88
C THR A 303 1.51 9.59 2.29
N SER A 304 1.49 9.95 1.02
CA SER A 304 2.55 10.67 0.33
C SER A 304 2.12 12.11 0.08
N SER A 305 3.04 13.05 0.31
CA SER A 305 2.77 14.48 0.11
C SER A 305 2.50 14.77 -1.37
N VAL A 306 1.52 15.63 -1.64
CA VAL A 306 1.37 16.29 -2.96
C VAL A 306 2.31 17.49 -3.13
N GLY A 307 3.18 17.74 -2.15
CA GLY A 307 4.14 18.85 -2.17
C GLY A 307 3.57 20.18 -1.68
N LEU A 308 2.35 20.20 -1.18
CA LEU A 308 1.70 21.39 -0.63
C LEU A 308 1.90 21.47 0.88
N THR A 309 2.44 22.61 1.34
CA THR A 309 2.57 22.93 2.77
C THR A 309 1.81 24.21 3.07
N PRO A 310 0.81 24.21 3.97
CA PRO A 310 0.17 25.43 4.44
C PRO A 310 1.19 26.38 5.07
N THR A 311 1.09 27.69 4.77
CA THR A 311 2.01 28.70 5.34
C THR A 311 1.78 28.92 6.84
N LEU A 312 0.51 28.92 7.29
CA LEU A 312 0.06 29.06 8.68
C LEU A 312 -1.26 28.29 8.89
N PHE A 313 -1.73 28.14 10.13
CA PHE A 313 -3.12 27.74 10.41
C PHE A 313 -3.86 28.80 11.27
N PRO A 314 -5.05 29.29 10.85
CA PRO A 314 -5.64 29.08 9.52
C PRO A 314 -4.71 29.61 8.43
N PRO A 315 -4.66 28.97 7.24
CA PRO A 315 -3.77 29.41 6.19
C PRO A 315 -4.12 30.83 5.77
N GLN A 316 -3.08 31.60 5.46
CA GLN A 316 -3.26 32.88 4.81
C GLN A 316 -4.14 32.65 3.56
N GLN A 317 -5.10 33.54 3.34
CA GLN A 317 -5.98 33.44 2.19
C GLN A 317 -5.60 34.45 1.09
N ASN A 318 -5.73 34.02 -0.15
CA ASN A 318 -5.73 34.84 -1.35
C ASN A 318 -7.12 35.44 -1.61
N ALA A 319 -7.20 36.36 -2.57
CA ALA A 319 -8.48 36.90 -3.04
C ALA A 319 -9.47 35.77 -3.36
N GLY A 320 -10.71 35.93 -2.90
CA GLY A 320 -11.75 34.91 -3.07
C GLY A 320 -11.65 33.73 -2.11
N GLY A 321 -10.88 33.80 -1.01
CA GLY A 321 -10.92 32.79 0.06
C GLY A 321 -10.14 31.50 -0.22
N TYR A 322 -9.18 31.55 -1.14
CA TYR A 322 -8.29 30.42 -1.45
C TYR A 322 -7.15 30.33 -0.43
N PRO A 323 -6.86 29.16 0.17
CA PRO A 323 -5.71 29.02 1.05
C PRO A 323 -4.40 29.13 0.28
N VAL A 324 -3.40 29.75 0.91
CA VAL A 324 -2.04 29.87 0.38
C VAL A 324 -1.20 28.70 0.87
N TYR A 325 -0.61 27.99 -0.09
CA TYR A 325 0.37 26.94 0.15
C TYR A 325 1.74 27.37 -0.38
N GLU A 326 2.77 26.71 0.12
CA GLU A 326 4.06 26.64 -0.55
C GLU A 326 4.19 25.29 -1.27
N PHE A 327 4.73 25.32 -2.48
CA PHE A 327 5.00 24.10 -3.25
C PHE A 327 6.46 23.70 -3.19
N THR A 328 6.71 22.46 -2.76
CA THR A 328 8.01 21.79 -2.89
C THR A 328 7.78 20.40 -3.49
N SER A 329 8.50 20.07 -4.56
CA SER A 329 8.36 18.78 -5.22
C SER A 329 8.61 17.62 -4.23
N PRO A 330 7.65 16.70 -4.03
CA PRO A 330 7.75 15.65 -3.01
C PRO A 330 8.61 14.45 -3.44
N GLY A 331 9.13 14.45 -4.67
CA GLY A 331 9.87 13.32 -5.23
C GLY A 331 8.98 12.10 -5.50
N LYS A 332 9.51 10.89 -5.30
CA LYS A 332 8.76 9.66 -5.50
C LYS A 332 7.85 9.38 -4.30
N PRO A 333 6.59 8.95 -4.52
CA PRO A 333 5.61 8.77 -3.45
C PRO A 333 5.78 7.46 -2.66
N TYR A 334 6.82 6.69 -2.95
CA TYR A 334 7.10 5.38 -2.37
C TYR A 334 8.60 5.20 -2.21
N SER A 335 8.97 4.22 -1.37
CA SER A 335 10.35 3.89 -1.05
C SER A 335 10.74 2.53 -1.61
N ILE A 336 12.05 2.30 -1.69
CA ILE A 336 12.63 1.01 -2.09
C ILE A 336 13.16 0.34 -0.82
N ASP A 337 12.83 -0.93 -0.63
CA ASP A 337 13.50 -1.77 0.35
C ASP A 337 14.84 -2.23 -0.24
N TYR A 338 15.91 -1.53 0.13
CA TYR A 338 17.25 -1.83 -0.36
C TYR A 338 17.77 -3.20 0.07
N TYR A 339 17.28 -3.75 1.17
CA TYR A 339 17.72 -5.07 1.65
C TYR A 339 16.99 -6.18 0.88
N GLY A 340 15.66 -6.08 0.80
CA GLY A 340 14.82 -7.02 0.03
C GLY A 340 15.07 -6.98 -1.47
N SER A 341 15.59 -5.87 -2.00
CA SER A 341 15.91 -5.74 -3.44
C SER A 341 17.24 -6.35 -3.85
N ARG A 342 18.09 -6.79 -2.90
CA ARG A 342 19.39 -7.39 -3.20
C ARG A 342 19.26 -8.89 -3.38
N THR A 343 20.12 -9.46 -4.23
CA THR A 343 20.32 -10.91 -4.26
C THR A 343 21.00 -11.34 -2.96
N GLN A 344 20.48 -12.40 -2.34
CA GLN A 344 21.07 -13.00 -1.15
C GLN A 344 21.35 -14.48 -1.42
N LEU A 345 22.55 -14.93 -1.07
CA LEU A 345 22.95 -16.34 -1.20
C LEU A 345 23.09 -16.94 0.19
N GLN A 346 22.38 -18.03 0.44
CA GLN A 346 22.53 -18.84 1.63
C GLN A 346 23.02 -20.23 1.22
N LEU A 347 24.13 -20.67 1.84
CA LEU A 347 24.66 -22.02 1.67
C LEU A 347 24.42 -22.81 2.94
N GLY A 348 24.03 -24.07 2.79
CA GLY A 348 23.76 -24.95 3.93
C GLY A 348 24.27 -26.36 3.69
N ALA A 349 24.63 -27.05 4.77
CA ALA A 349 24.96 -28.46 4.76
C ALA A 349 24.22 -29.16 5.91
N ARG A 350 23.69 -30.35 5.64
CA ARG A 350 22.97 -31.16 6.64
C ARG A 350 23.33 -32.62 6.45
N TYR A 351 23.55 -33.34 7.56
CA TYR A 351 23.63 -34.79 7.55
C TYR A 351 22.31 -35.40 8.06
N THR A 352 21.82 -36.41 7.36
CA THR A 352 20.62 -37.19 7.74
C THR A 352 21.06 -38.62 8.01
N PHE A 353 20.75 -39.15 9.20
CA PHE A 353 21.25 -40.43 9.73
C PHE A 353 20.20 -41.53 9.81
#